data_AF-A0A8P4GAD1-F1
#
_entry.id   AF-A0A8P4GAD1-F1
#
_cell.length_a   1.000
_cell.length_b   1.000
_cell.length_c   1.000
_cell.angle_alpha   90.00
_cell.angle_beta   90.00
_cell.angle_gamma   90.00
#
_symmetry.space_group_name_H-M   'P 1'
#
loop_
_entity.id
_entity.type
_entity.pdbx_description
1 polymer ?
#
loop_
_entity_poly.entity_id
_entity_poly.type
_entity_poly.pdbx_seq_one_letter_code
_entity_poly.pdbx_strand_id
1 'polypeptide(L)'
;LFPGRTCYFDPNLGMMAGITPLNPMMPGLGMVPAPLSQDVPLVKEIIHCKSCTLFPPNPNLPPPATRDRPPGCKTVFVGGLPENATEQLIMEVFGQCGDITAIRKSKKNFCHIRFAEEFTVDKALFLSGYRVRLGSSTDKKDTGRLHVDFAQARDDLYEWECRQRMLAREERHRRKMEEDRLRPPSPPPIVHYSEHECSQLGDKIKDDGKFPEAVRVLLTWLERGEVNRRNANNFYSMIQSSNGHIRRLTGEKSQHEKEMEEAKDKFKTALSGIVVQFEQIVSVFQAASKQKAWDHFSKAQRKNLDMWRKQAEEIRNMHNEQLMGIRREEEMEMSDDDMEDAPDSKDSEDSGVSQAEALKEENDSLRCQLDAYRNEVELLKQEQGKNQPIRSEEDNTHSQQLSFLQQALQGMQKQLLKMREELKLREAELEKSLEDKQQLKNQVLNLKEGLQNLQNTHAIQVSLTENTHILWIISTFLHVHPFGASIEYICSYLQRLDTKINPGEVEALLSRLPCTFRQELTGVGASLEKRWNFCGFQGIKST
;
A
#
# COMPACT_ATOMS: atom_id res chain seq x y z
N LEU A 1 -29.08 41.31 42.21
CA LEU A 1 -30.38 41.36 41.49
C LEU A 1 -30.29 40.40 40.30
N PHE A 2 -30.73 39.15 40.48
CA PHE A 2 -31.28 38.29 39.41
C PHE A 2 -32.80 38.57 39.33
N PRO A 3 -33.60 38.12 38.33
CA PRO A 3 -33.49 36.90 37.48
C PRO A 3 -33.90 37.13 35.99
N GLY A 4 -33.98 36.17 35.06
CA GLY A 4 -33.97 34.70 35.05
C GLY A 4 -33.64 34.15 33.64
N ARG A 5 -33.04 32.95 33.52
CA ARG A 5 -33.69 31.61 33.33
C ARG A 5 -34.29 31.45 31.92
N THR A 6 -34.08 30.39 31.13
CA THR A 6 -33.66 28.98 31.35
C THR A 6 -33.45 28.34 29.96
N CYS A 7 -32.59 27.33 29.80
CA CYS A 7 -32.98 25.92 29.57
C CYS A 7 -31.88 24.96 30.09
N TYR A 8 -32.31 23.93 30.83
CA TYR A 8 -31.54 22.88 31.50
C TYR A 8 -31.28 21.67 30.59
N PHE A 9 -30.21 20.90 30.87
CA PHE A 9 -30.29 19.44 31.08
C PHE A 9 -29.16 18.95 32.00
N ASP A 10 -29.48 17.96 32.83
CA ASP A 10 -28.97 17.66 34.19
C ASP A 10 -28.05 16.42 34.21
N PRO A 11 -26.99 16.34 35.06
CA PRO A 11 -26.18 15.16 35.28
C PRO A 11 -26.50 14.46 36.61
N ASN A 12 -27.25 13.34 36.57
CA ASN A 12 -27.10 12.15 37.43
C ASN A 12 -28.29 11.21 37.29
N LEU A 13 -28.09 10.01 36.75
CA LEU A 13 -28.86 8.82 37.11
C LEU A 13 -27.96 7.58 37.04
N GLY A 14 -27.81 6.91 38.17
CA GLY A 14 -26.89 5.80 38.35
C GLY A 14 -27.38 4.44 37.83
N MET A 15 -26.41 3.55 37.69
CA MET A 15 -26.41 2.13 38.09
C MET A 15 -27.75 1.38 38.05
N MET A 16 -27.92 0.49 37.06
CA MET A 16 -28.30 -0.90 37.35
C MET A 16 -27.97 -1.87 36.20
N ALA A 17 -27.77 -3.10 36.62
CA ALA A 17 -27.25 -4.25 35.89
C ALA A 17 -28.11 -4.74 34.71
N GLY A 18 -27.42 -5.44 33.80
CA GLY A 18 -27.89 -6.74 33.34
C GLY A 18 -28.49 -6.80 31.95
N ILE A 19 -27.66 -6.69 30.90
CA ILE A 19 -27.97 -7.29 29.60
C ILE A 19 -26.67 -7.82 28.96
N THR A 20 -26.63 -9.13 28.75
CA THR A 20 -25.64 -9.87 27.96
C THR A 20 -25.47 -9.29 26.55
N PRO A 21 -24.24 -9.09 26.03
CA PRO A 21 -24.03 -8.92 24.61
C PRO A 21 -23.87 -10.30 23.96
N LEU A 22 -24.91 -10.69 23.23
CA LEU A 22 -24.82 -11.57 22.08
C LEU A 22 -23.66 -11.09 21.19
N ASN A 23 -22.71 -11.98 20.93
CA ASN A 23 -21.66 -11.73 19.94
C ASN A 23 -22.26 -11.93 18.54
N PRO A 24 -22.28 -10.90 17.67
CA PRO A 24 -22.62 -11.08 16.26
C PRO A 24 -21.45 -11.76 15.57
N MET A 25 -21.76 -12.80 14.79
CA MET A 25 -20.77 -13.53 14.00
C MET A 25 -20.09 -12.60 12.99
N MET A 26 -18.77 -12.48 13.09
CA MET A 26 -17.90 -12.12 11.96
C MET A 26 -17.33 -13.43 11.39
N PRO A 27 -17.42 -13.68 10.07
CA PRO A 27 -16.83 -14.87 9.46
C PRO A 27 -15.30 -14.81 9.62
N GLY A 28 -14.79 -15.65 10.52
CA GLY A 28 -13.37 -15.83 10.67
C GLY A 28 -12.78 -16.38 9.38
N LEU A 29 -11.72 -15.73 8.89
CA LEU A 29 -10.71 -16.31 8.00
C LEU A 29 -10.04 -17.48 8.72
N GLY A 30 -10.79 -18.58 8.86
CA GLY A 30 -10.23 -19.88 9.13
C GLY A 30 -9.48 -20.29 7.88
N MET A 31 -8.16 -20.22 7.93
CA MET A 31 -7.31 -21.06 7.08
C MET A 31 -7.57 -22.51 7.53
N VAL A 32 -8.69 -23.06 7.07
CA VAL A 32 -8.93 -24.50 7.03
C VAL A 32 -7.85 -25.01 6.07
N PRO A 33 -6.90 -25.86 6.52
CA PRO A 33 -6.08 -26.59 5.56
C PRO A 33 -7.06 -27.34 4.67
N ALA A 34 -6.97 -27.12 3.35
CA ALA A 34 -7.81 -27.80 2.39
C ALA A 34 -7.85 -29.31 2.73
N PRO A 35 -9.03 -29.97 2.68
CA PRO A 35 -9.08 -31.40 2.89
C PRO A 35 -8.18 -32.02 1.82
N LEU A 36 -7.17 -32.77 2.26
CA LEU A 36 -6.38 -33.59 1.38
C LEU A 36 -7.34 -34.54 0.67
N SER A 37 -7.55 -34.30 -0.63
CA SER A 37 -8.20 -35.24 -1.53
C SER A 37 -7.43 -36.55 -1.48
N GLN A 38 -7.88 -37.52 -0.70
CA GLN A 38 -7.38 -38.89 -0.70
C GLN A 38 -8.36 -39.79 -1.45
N ASP A 39 -8.35 -39.69 -2.78
CA ASP A 39 -8.67 -40.81 -3.66
C ASP A 39 -7.36 -41.28 -4.31
N VAL A 40 -6.50 -41.88 -3.47
CA VAL A 40 -5.41 -42.74 -3.94
C VAL A 40 -5.64 -44.08 -3.24
N PRO A 41 -5.76 -45.22 -3.96
CA PRO A 41 -5.92 -46.51 -3.32
C PRO A 41 -4.65 -46.81 -2.49
N LEU A 42 -4.72 -46.68 -1.15
CA LEU A 42 -3.61 -47.07 -0.29
C LEU A 42 -3.53 -48.60 -0.25
N VAL A 43 -2.71 -49.17 -1.12
CA VAL A 43 -2.32 -50.58 -1.05
C VAL A 43 -1.47 -50.75 0.22
N LYS A 44 -2.03 -51.41 1.23
CA LYS A 44 -1.30 -51.81 2.45
C LYS A 44 -0.44 -53.02 2.11
N GLU A 45 0.89 -52.92 2.23
CA GLU A 45 1.85 -53.99 1.96
C GLU A 45 2.14 -54.85 3.20
N ILE A 46 2.78 -56.02 3.02
CA ILE A 46 3.20 -56.86 4.15
C ILE A 46 4.45 -56.24 4.81
N ILE A 47 4.36 -55.89 6.09
CA ILE A 47 5.48 -55.30 6.84
C ILE A 47 6.21 -56.42 7.59
N HIS A 48 7.51 -56.59 7.31
CA HIS A 48 8.36 -57.57 7.97
C HIS A 48 9.20 -56.87 9.05
N CYS A 49 9.02 -57.27 10.31
CA CYS A 49 9.84 -56.88 11.45
C CYS A 49 10.70 -58.07 11.90
N LYS A 50 11.76 -57.84 12.67
CA LYS A 50 12.67 -58.89 13.17
C LYS A 50 11.95 -59.89 14.07
N SER A 51 10.97 -59.42 14.86
CA SER A 51 10.22 -60.27 15.79
C SER A 51 8.78 -60.61 15.35
N CYS A 52 8.26 -59.99 14.28
CA CYS A 52 6.90 -60.23 13.80
C CYS A 52 6.68 -59.90 12.32
N THR A 53 5.59 -60.40 11.74
CA THR A 53 5.11 -59.99 10.41
C THR A 53 3.71 -59.40 10.50
N LEU A 54 3.49 -58.24 9.89
CA LEU A 54 2.18 -57.58 9.81
C LEU A 54 1.57 -57.79 8.42
N PHE A 55 0.43 -58.48 8.39
CA PHE A 55 -0.33 -58.71 7.16
C PHE A 55 -1.42 -57.64 6.99
N PRO A 56 -1.58 -57.06 5.79
CA PRO A 56 -2.56 -56.02 5.55
C PRO A 56 -4.01 -56.55 5.71
N PRO A 57 -4.96 -55.70 6.12
CA PRO A 57 -6.38 -56.06 6.12
C PRO A 57 -6.90 -56.30 4.69
N ASN A 58 -7.97 -57.09 4.56
CA ASN A 58 -8.64 -57.28 3.28
C ASN A 58 -9.20 -55.93 2.78
N PRO A 59 -8.85 -55.49 1.55
CA PRO A 59 -9.29 -54.20 1.00
C PRO A 59 -10.81 -54.09 0.83
N ASN A 60 -11.54 -55.21 0.84
CA ASN A 60 -13.01 -55.24 0.71
C ASN A 60 -13.77 -55.02 2.03
N LEU A 61 -13.07 -54.81 3.15
CA LEU A 61 -13.69 -54.53 4.45
C LEU A 61 -13.70 -53.03 4.73
N PRO A 62 -14.76 -52.48 5.36
CA PRO A 62 -14.81 -51.08 5.72
C PRO A 62 -13.64 -50.71 6.66
N PRO A 63 -13.05 -49.51 6.51
CA PRO A 63 -12.01 -49.03 7.41
C PRO A 63 -12.50 -49.09 8.87
N PRO A 64 -11.63 -49.46 9.83
CA PRO A 64 -11.98 -49.40 11.24
C PRO A 64 -12.47 -47.99 11.61
N ALA A 65 -13.55 -47.90 12.42
CA ALA A 65 -14.01 -46.63 12.93
C ALA A 65 -12.90 -45.96 13.77
N THR A 66 -12.61 -44.70 13.49
CA THR A 66 -11.66 -43.86 14.23
C THR A 66 -12.42 -42.76 14.95
N ARG A 67 -11.93 -42.36 16.13
CA ARG A 67 -12.49 -41.23 16.89
C ARG A 67 -12.08 -39.89 16.28
N ASP A 68 -12.77 -38.83 16.69
CA ASP A 68 -12.34 -37.47 16.37
C ASP A 68 -11.00 -37.15 17.04
N ARG A 69 -10.08 -36.55 16.29
CA ARG A 69 -8.71 -36.23 16.75
C ARG A 69 -8.76 -35.18 17.87
N PRO A 70 -8.27 -35.49 19.08
CA PRO A 70 -8.16 -34.51 20.15
C PRO A 70 -7.12 -33.41 19.83
N PRO A 71 -7.28 -32.17 20.32
CA PRO A 71 -6.29 -31.10 20.15
C PRO A 71 -4.91 -31.49 20.70
N GLY A 72 -3.87 -31.33 19.87
CA GLY A 72 -2.49 -31.66 20.25
C GLY A 72 -2.22 -33.15 20.46
N CYS A 73 -3.08 -34.04 19.96
CA CYS A 73 -2.94 -35.48 20.13
C CYS A 73 -1.59 -35.98 19.59
N LYS A 74 -0.74 -36.48 20.50
CA LYS A 74 0.51 -37.20 20.24
C LYS A 74 0.44 -38.66 20.68
N THR A 75 -0.61 -39.01 21.42
CA THR A 75 -0.82 -40.35 21.97
C THR A 75 -1.81 -41.14 21.15
N VAL A 76 -1.42 -42.35 20.74
CA VAL A 76 -2.32 -43.33 20.11
C VAL A 76 -2.72 -44.42 21.08
N PHE A 77 -3.94 -44.92 20.92
CA PHE A 77 -4.41 -46.16 21.50
C PHE A 77 -4.13 -47.30 20.52
N VAL A 78 -3.52 -48.38 20.99
CA VAL A 78 -3.28 -49.60 20.20
C VAL A 78 -3.92 -50.78 20.91
N GLY A 79 -4.99 -51.32 20.34
CA GLY A 79 -5.67 -52.53 20.78
C GLY A 79 -5.36 -53.75 19.92
N GLY A 80 -5.68 -54.93 20.45
CA GLY A 80 -5.57 -56.20 19.71
C GLY A 80 -4.14 -56.70 19.55
N LEU A 81 -3.26 -56.34 20.48
CA LEU A 81 -1.91 -56.88 20.59
C LEU A 81 -1.97 -58.37 20.99
N PRO A 82 -1.04 -59.21 20.49
CA PRO A 82 -0.87 -60.59 20.96
C PRO A 82 -0.65 -60.65 22.48
N GLU A 83 -1.07 -61.74 23.12
CA GLU A 83 -0.92 -61.91 24.57
C GLU A 83 0.57 -61.90 24.99
N ASN A 84 1.42 -62.47 24.13
CA ASN A 84 2.87 -62.53 24.30
C ASN A 84 3.61 -61.28 23.75
N ALA A 85 2.92 -60.20 23.39
CA ALA A 85 3.56 -59.00 22.86
C ALA A 85 4.47 -58.31 23.88
N THR A 86 5.77 -58.16 23.59
CA THR A 86 6.72 -57.43 24.44
C THR A 86 6.72 -55.93 24.12
N GLU A 87 7.26 -55.11 25.02
CA GLU A 87 7.44 -53.68 24.75
C GLU A 87 8.42 -53.45 23.57
N GLN A 88 9.44 -54.30 23.43
CA GLN A 88 10.38 -54.29 22.32
C GLN A 88 9.69 -54.46 20.97
N LEU A 89 8.69 -55.33 20.87
CA LEU A 89 7.86 -55.48 19.67
C LEU A 89 7.11 -54.19 19.33
N ILE A 90 6.54 -53.53 20.34
CA ILE A 90 5.79 -52.28 20.16
C ILE A 90 6.74 -51.18 19.65
N MET A 91 7.94 -51.09 20.22
CA MET A 91 8.98 -50.16 19.74
C MET A 91 9.44 -50.50 18.33
N GLU A 92 9.58 -51.79 18.00
CA GLU A 92 10.00 -52.21 16.67
C GLU A 92 8.96 -51.87 15.58
N VAL A 93 7.67 -52.06 15.89
CA VAL A 93 6.58 -51.79 14.94
C VAL A 93 6.28 -50.29 14.85
N PHE A 94 6.05 -49.63 15.99
CA PHE A 94 5.61 -48.23 16.01
C PHE A 94 6.76 -47.23 15.99
N GLY A 95 7.99 -47.65 16.33
CA GLY A 95 9.17 -46.79 16.21
C GLY A 95 9.54 -46.48 14.75
N GLN A 96 9.10 -47.31 13.79
CA GLN A 96 9.22 -46.99 12.37
C GLN A 96 8.32 -45.81 11.95
N CYS A 97 7.24 -45.54 12.70
CA CYS A 97 6.36 -44.42 12.43
C CYS A 97 6.97 -43.09 12.91
N GLY A 98 7.67 -43.11 14.04
CA GLY A 98 8.43 -41.99 14.59
C GLY A 98 8.84 -42.21 16.05
N ASP A 99 9.50 -41.20 16.63
CA ASP A 99 10.11 -41.33 17.95
C ASP A 99 9.07 -41.46 19.07
N ILE A 100 9.17 -42.57 19.82
CA ILE A 100 8.28 -42.88 20.93
C ILE A 100 8.84 -42.27 22.21
N THR A 101 8.05 -41.43 22.88
CA THR A 101 8.40 -40.80 24.16
C THR A 101 8.00 -41.66 25.36
N ALA A 102 6.85 -42.35 25.29
CA ALA A 102 6.38 -43.21 26.38
C ALA A 102 5.45 -44.32 25.87
N ILE A 103 5.55 -45.51 26.47
CA ILE A 103 4.66 -46.64 26.23
C ILE A 103 3.98 -47.02 27.55
N ARG A 104 2.64 -47.10 27.55
CA ARG A 104 1.85 -47.55 28.70
C ARG A 104 1.05 -48.80 28.32
N LYS A 105 1.59 -49.98 28.61
CA LYS A 105 0.93 -51.28 28.33
C LYS A 105 -0.07 -51.63 29.42
N SER A 106 -1.27 -52.07 29.02
CA SER A 106 -2.32 -52.57 29.91
C SER A 106 -2.33 -54.09 29.99
N LYS A 107 -2.94 -54.64 31.04
CA LYS A 107 -3.19 -56.08 31.22
C LYS A 107 -4.23 -56.65 30.26
N LYS A 108 -4.98 -55.80 29.55
CA LYS A 108 -6.06 -56.18 28.61
C LYS A 108 -5.63 -56.08 27.14
N ASN A 109 -4.40 -56.47 26.81
CA ASN A 109 -3.87 -56.52 25.42
C ASN A 109 -4.04 -55.21 24.61
N PHE A 110 -3.95 -54.07 25.28
CA PHE A 110 -3.89 -52.75 24.65
C PHE A 110 -2.74 -51.93 25.25
N CYS A 111 -2.24 -50.95 24.50
CA CYS A 111 -1.27 -49.98 24.99
C CYS A 111 -1.62 -48.56 24.53
N HIS A 112 -1.09 -47.58 25.26
CA HIS A 112 -1.04 -46.20 24.79
C HIS A 112 0.40 -45.85 24.46
N ILE A 113 0.64 -45.31 23.27
CA ILE A 113 1.96 -44.93 22.80
C ILE A 113 1.94 -43.43 22.57
N ARG A 114 2.81 -42.70 23.27
CA ARG A 114 3.01 -41.27 23.10
C ARG A 114 4.21 -41.03 22.21
N PHE A 115 4.03 -40.30 21.12
CA PHE A 115 5.10 -39.88 20.21
C PHE A 115 5.63 -38.49 20.59
N ALA A 116 6.84 -38.17 20.11
CA ALA A 116 7.41 -36.84 20.27
C ALA A 116 6.62 -35.78 19.48
N GLU A 117 6.19 -36.15 18.28
CA GLU A 117 5.58 -35.28 17.28
C GLU A 117 4.12 -35.65 16.96
N GLU A 118 3.30 -34.64 16.64
CA GLU A 118 1.87 -34.81 16.37
C GLU A 118 1.58 -35.53 15.05
N PHE A 119 2.36 -35.24 14.00
CA PHE A 119 2.14 -35.83 12.66
C PHE A 119 2.45 -37.34 12.62
N THR A 120 3.22 -37.85 13.58
CA THR A 120 3.56 -39.27 13.70
C THR A 120 2.33 -40.13 14.02
N VAL A 121 1.33 -39.54 14.69
CA VAL A 121 0.06 -40.20 15.01
C VAL A 121 -0.66 -40.66 13.75
N ASP A 122 -0.61 -39.88 12.67
CA ASP A 122 -1.27 -40.22 11.40
C ASP A 122 -0.60 -41.44 10.74
N LYS A 123 0.72 -41.55 10.84
CA LYS A 123 1.48 -42.72 10.37
C LYS A 123 1.16 -43.97 11.19
N ALA A 124 1.04 -43.83 12.52
CA ALA A 124 0.69 -44.95 13.39
C ALA A 124 -0.75 -45.42 13.14
N LEU A 125 -1.69 -44.50 12.87
CA LEU A 125 -3.07 -44.82 12.54
C LEU A 125 -3.20 -45.68 11.27
N PHE A 126 -2.28 -45.52 10.32
CA PHE A 126 -2.22 -46.33 9.12
C PHE A 126 -2.02 -47.84 9.40
N LEU A 127 -1.39 -48.19 10.52
CA LEU A 127 -1.21 -49.58 10.96
C LEU A 127 -2.50 -50.20 11.55
N SER A 128 -3.57 -49.43 11.70
CA SER A 128 -4.88 -49.96 12.11
C SER A 128 -5.41 -50.96 11.07
N GLY A 129 -5.85 -52.12 11.56
CA GLY A 129 -6.38 -53.23 10.77
C GLY A 129 -5.36 -54.31 10.37
N TYR A 130 -4.06 -54.09 10.57
CA TYR A 130 -3.04 -55.10 10.28
C TYR A 130 -3.15 -56.32 11.22
N ARG A 131 -2.89 -57.51 10.69
CA ARG A 131 -2.79 -58.74 11.48
C ARG A 131 -1.33 -59.00 11.82
N VAL A 132 -0.99 -58.98 13.10
CA VAL A 132 0.36 -59.26 13.60
C VAL A 132 0.51 -60.76 13.91
N ARG A 133 1.63 -61.35 13.50
CA ARG A 133 2.06 -62.70 13.84
C ARG A 133 3.47 -62.66 14.43
N LEU A 134 3.66 -63.22 15.63
CA LEU A 134 4.98 -63.30 16.29
C LEU A 134 5.77 -64.51 15.76
N GLY A 135 6.98 -64.27 15.24
CA GLY A 135 7.83 -65.32 14.66
C GLY A 135 7.12 -66.18 13.60
N SER A 136 7.32 -67.51 13.67
CA SER A 136 6.64 -68.49 12.81
C SER A 136 5.46 -69.21 13.50
N SER A 137 5.09 -68.79 14.72
CA SER A 137 3.99 -69.41 15.47
C SER A 137 2.64 -69.07 14.83
N THR A 138 1.73 -70.05 14.77
CA THR A 138 0.35 -69.86 14.31
C THR A 138 -0.66 -69.94 15.45
N ASP A 139 -0.17 -69.99 16.69
CA ASP A 139 -1.01 -70.07 17.88
C ASP A 139 -1.83 -68.79 18.10
N LYS A 140 -3.04 -68.97 18.64
CA LYS A 140 -3.96 -67.85 18.92
C LYS A 140 -3.39 -66.81 19.89
N LYS A 141 -2.39 -67.20 20.70
CA LYS A 141 -1.70 -66.33 21.68
C LYS A 141 -0.61 -65.45 21.05
N ASP A 142 -0.10 -65.88 19.89
CA ASP A 142 0.99 -65.23 19.15
C ASP A 142 0.50 -64.46 17.92
N THR A 143 -0.83 -64.35 17.76
CA THR A 143 -1.48 -63.61 16.68
C THR A 143 -2.45 -62.57 17.23
N GLY A 144 -2.55 -61.42 16.56
CA GLY A 144 -3.41 -60.32 16.96
C GLY A 144 -3.87 -59.49 15.76
N ARG A 145 -4.95 -58.72 15.91
CA ARG A 145 -5.39 -57.74 14.90
C ARG A 145 -5.27 -56.36 15.51
N LEU A 146 -4.31 -55.59 15.01
CA LEU A 146 -4.04 -54.25 15.51
C LEU A 146 -5.23 -53.33 15.22
N HIS A 147 -5.64 -52.60 16.23
CA HIS A 147 -6.55 -51.48 16.09
C HIS A 147 -5.87 -50.26 16.70
N VAL A 148 -5.45 -49.34 15.83
CA VAL A 148 -4.86 -48.07 16.24
C VAL A 148 -5.93 -47.00 16.12
N ASP A 149 -6.04 -46.15 17.13
CA ASP A 149 -6.99 -45.03 17.19
C ASP A 149 -6.41 -43.86 18.00
N PHE A 150 -7.01 -42.68 17.91
CA PHE A 150 -6.60 -41.52 18.69
C PHE A 150 -6.85 -41.75 20.19
N ALA A 151 -5.88 -41.38 21.03
CA ALA A 151 -6.04 -41.36 22.47
C ALA A 151 -6.15 -39.93 23.01
N GLN A 152 -7.07 -39.73 23.94
CA GLN A 152 -7.18 -38.49 24.68
C GLN A 152 -6.25 -38.56 25.90
N ALA A 153 -5.04 -38.02 25.74
CA ALA A 153 -4.08 -37.89 26.83
C ALA A 153 -4.15 -36.50 27.46
N ARG A 154 -4.14 -36.44 28.80
CA ARG A 154 -4.17 -35.18 29.56
C ARG A 154 -2.92 -34.32 29.29
N ASP A 155 -1.77 -34.96 29.18
CA ASP A 155 -0.48 -34.28 28.98
C ASP A 155 -0.43 -33.58 27.61
N ASP A 156 -0.98 -34.24 26.58
CA ASP A 156 -1.06 -33.71 25.21
C ASP A 156 -1.97 -32.47 25.14
N LEU A 157 -3.13 -32.53 25.79
CA LEU A 157 -4.05 -31.39 25.89
C LEU A 157 -3.41 -30.21 26.62
N TYR A 158 -2.72 -30.47 27.74
CA TYR A 158 -2.04 -29.43 28.52
C TYR A 158 -0.92 -28.74 27.71
N GLU A 159 -0.11 -29.50 26.98
CA GLU A 159 0.93 -28.95 26.10
C GLU A 159 0.33 -28.09 24.98
N TRP A 160 -0.79 -28.52 24.40
CA TRP A 160 -1.51 -27.76 23.39
C TRP A 160 -2.05 -26.44 23.94
N GLU A 161 -2.73 -26.45 25.10
CA GLU A 161 -3.23 -25.24 25.74
C GLU A 161 -2.11 -24.25 26.10
N CYS A 162 -0.96 -24.76 26.58
CA CYS A 162 0.21 -23.94 26.86
C CYS A 162 0.74 -23.25 25.59
N ARG A 163 0.85 -23.98 24.47
CA ARG A 163 1.22 -23.41 23.17
C ARG A 163 0.21 -22.37 22.68
N GLN A 164 -1.09 -22.63 22.80
CA GLN A 164 -2.12 -21.65 22.44
C GLN A 164 -2.01 -20.36 23.27
N ARG A 165 -1.77 -20.48 24.58
CA ARG A 165 -1.56 -19.31 25.46
C ARG A 165 -0.28 -18.55 25.11
N MET A 166 0.77 -19.21 24.63
CA MET A 166 1.99 -18.57 24.15
C MET A 166 1.72 -17.76 22.88
N LEU A 167 1.13 -18.38 21.86
CA LEU A 167 0.78 -17.74 20.58
C LEU A 167 -0.14 -16.53 20.79
N ALA A 168 -1.13 -16.64 21.68
CA ALA A 168 -2.02 -15.53 22.00
C ALA A 168 -1.29 -14.34 22.67
N ARG A 169 -0.22 -14.58 23.45
CA ARG A 169 0.60 -13.49 24.03
C ARG A 169 1.46 -12.83 22.97
N GLU A 170 2.08 -13.63 22.12
CA GLU A 170 2.91 -13.16 21.03
C GLU A 170 2.11 -12.31 20.04
N GLU A 171 0.89 -12.74 19.69
CA GLU A 171 -0.03 -11.98 18.84
C GLU A 171 -0.38 -10.62 19.46
N ARG A 172 -0.68 -10.58 20.78
CA ARG A 172 -0.92 -9.31 21.48
C ARG A 172 0.33 -8.42 21.49
N HIS A 173 1.50 -9.00 21.67
CA HIS A 173 2.76 -8.26 21.64
C HIS A 173 3.01 -7.68 20.24
N ARG A 174 2.78 -8.47 19.18
CA ARG A 174 2.93 -8.04 17.79
C ARG A 174 1.98 -6.90 17.46
N ARG A 175 0.70 -7.02 17.83
CA ARG A 175 -0.30 -5.95 17.64
C ARG A 175 0.06 -4.68 18.40
N LYS A 176 0.51 -4.81 19.66
CA LYS A 176 0.93 -3.66 20.45
C LYS A 176 2.14 -2.94 19.83
N MET A 177 3.14 -3.70 19.36
CA MET A 177 4.31 -3.13 18.70
C MET A 177 3.94 -2.41 17.40
N GLU A 178 2.98 -2.94 16.64
CA GLU A 178 2.48 -2.31 15.41
C GLU A 178 1.64 -1.05 15.69
N GLU A 179 0.80 -1.08 16.73
CA GLU A 179 0.07 0.09 17.23
C GLU A 179 1.03 1.17 17.76
N ASP A 180 2.03 0.79 18.55
CA ASP A 180 3.05 1.71 19.08
C ASP A 180 3.91 2.31 17.94
N ARG A 181 4.11 1.60 16.81
CA ARG A 181 4.79 2.13 15.61
C ARG A 181 3.95 3.20 14.89
N LEU A 182 2.63 3.06 14.91
CA LEU A 182 1.70 4.00 14.28
C LEU A 182 1.36 5.19 15.17
N ARG A 183 1.70 5.14 16.46
CA ARG A 183 1.55 6.28 17.37
C ARG A 183 2.51 7.40 16.92
N PRO A 184 2.03 8.65 16.76
CA PRO A 184 2.91 9.78 16.54
C PRO A 184 3.99 9.83 17.64
N PRO A 185 5.25 10.14 17.29
CA PRO A 185 6.29 10.27 18.31
C PRO A 185 5.84 11.27 19.37
N SER A 186 5.98 10.92 20.64
CA SER A 186 5.68 11.81 21.75
C SER A 186 6.31 13.18 21.48
N PRO A 187 5.58 14.30 21.65
CA PRO A 187 6.13 15.62 21.42
C PRO A 187 7.47 15.75 22.17
N PRO A 188 8.53 16.26 21.51
CA PRO A 188 9.84 16.36 22.13
C PRO A 188 9.73 17.11 23.47
N PRO A 189 10.55 16.74 24.48
CA PRO A 189 10.52 17.37 25.79
C PRO A 189 10.59 18.88 25.64
N ILE A 190 9.59 19.56 26.17
CA ILE A 190 9.49 21.01 26.03
C ILE A 190 10.56 21.64 26.91
N VAL A 191 11.56 22.25 26.27
CA VAL A 191 12.65 22.95 26.96
C VAL A 191 12.03 24.02 27.86
N HIS A 192 12.32 23.97 29.16
CA HIS A 192 11.83 24.96 30.11
C HIS A 192 12.64 26.25 30.02
N TYR A 193 12.00 27.38 30.29
CA TYR A 193 12.70 28.66 30.33
C TYR A 193 13.77 28.65 31.43
N SER A 194 14.99 28.99 31.05
CA SER A 194 16.07 29.38 31.96
C SER A 194 16.90 30.47 31.29
N GLU A 195 17.66 31.24 32.07
CA GLU A 195 18.53 32.28 31.52
C GLU A 195 19.58 31.72 30.55
N HIS A 196 20.14 30.55 30.85
CA HIS A 196 21.08 29.86 29.99
C HIS A 196 20.44 29.38 28.68
N GLU A 197 19.28 28.74 28.75
CA GLU A 197 18.53 28.31 27.56
C GLU A 197 18.10 29.52 26.72
N CYS A 198 17.73 30.64 27.35
CA CYS A 198 17.35 31.87 26.66
C CYS A 198 18.50 32.46 25.85
N SER A 199 19.72 32.46 26.40
CA SER A 199 20.90 32.91 25.66
C SER A 199 21.19 31.99 24.47
N GLN A 200 21.19 30.67 24.68
CA GLN A 200 21.41 29.70 23.60
C GLN A 200 20.34 29.79 22.52
N LEU A 201 19.08 30.01 22.90
CA LEU A 201 17.98 30.17 21.96
C LEU A 201 18.16 31.44 21.12
N GLY A 202 18.58 32.55 21.73
CA GLY A 202 18.87 33.79 21.02
C GLY A 202 19.94 33.64 19.93
N ASP A 203 20.98 32.85 20.18
CA ASP A 203 22.02 32.56 19.17
C ASP A 203 21.50 31.63 18.07
N LYS A 204 20.70 30.62 18.44
CA LYS A 204 20.08 29.70 17.46
C LYS A 204 19.06 30.39 16.56
N ILE A 205 18.34 31.39 17.07
CA ILE A 205 17.40 32.17 16.26
C ILE A 205 18.15 32.93 15.17
N LYS A 206 19.34 33.48 15.44
CA LYS A 206 20.12 34.22 14.43
C LYS A 206 20.73 33.32 13.35
N ASP A 207 20.80 32.02 13.59
CA ASP A 207 21.37 31.03 12.67
C ASP A 207 20.28 30.48 11.75
N ASP A 208 20.37 30.76 10.45
CA ASP A 208 19.38 30.35 9.45
C ASP A 208 19.16 28.83 9.40
N GLY A 209 20.21 28.04 9.61
CA GLY A 209 20.11 26.59 9.57
C GLY A 209 19.42 25.99 10.80
N LYS A 210 19.33 26.74 11.90
CA LYS A 210 18.72 26.31 13.17
C LYS A 210 17.44 27.06 13.52
N PHE A 211 17.08 28.06 12.72
CA PHE A 211 15.91 28.91 12.94
C PHE A 211 14.59 28.09 13.03
N PRO A 212 14.31 27.08 12.18
CA PRO A 212 13.06 26.31 12.27
C PRO A 212 12.90 25.52 13.58
N GLU A 213 13.99 24.99 14.15
CA GLU A 213 13.98 24.35 15.46
C GLU A 213 13.85 25.39 16.58
N ALA A 214 14.61 26.48 16.48
CA ALA A 214 14.66 27.53 17.49
C ALA A 214 13.31 28.26 17.63
N VAL A 215 12.67 28.62 16.53
CA VAL A 215 11.41 29.37 16.55
C VAL A 215 10.28 28.60 17.22
N ARG A 216 10.28 27.25 17.13
CA ARG A 216 9.32 26.39 17.83
C ARG A 216 9.46 26.50 19.35
N VAL A 217 10.69 26.57 19.85
CA VAL A 217 10.96 26.76 21.28
C VAL A 217 10.53 28.16 21.73
N LEU A 218 10.85 29.20 20.93
CA LEU A 218 10.41 30.57 21.22
C LEU A 218 8.88 30.68 21.28
N LEU A 219 8.18 30.12 20.30
CA LEU A 219 6.72 30.09 20.25
C LEU A 219 6.14 29.42 21.50
N THR A 220 6.68 28.25 21.87
CA THR A 220 6.22 27.51 23.06
C THR A 220 6.40 28.32 24.35
N TRP A 221 7.50 29.06 24.49
CA TRP A 221 7.72 29.93 25.65
C TRP A 221 6.77 31.12 25.70
N LEU A 222 6.46 31.71 24.54
CA LEU A 222 5.49 32.81 24.42
C LEU A 222 4.07 32.34 24.78
N GLU A 223 3.62 31.21 24.23
CA GLU A 223 2.29 30.62 24.48
C GLU A 223 2.09 30.20 25.94
N ARG A 224 3.15 29.73 26.61
CA ARG A 224 3.14 29.37 28.03
C ARG A 224 3.16 30.56 28.99
N GLY A 225 3.37 31.77 28.47
CA GLY A 225 3.47 32.97 29.32
C GLY A 225 4.75 33.04 30.15
N GLU A 226 5.87 32.47 29.65
CA GLU A 226 7.18 32.58 30.31
C GLU A 226 7.72 34.03 30.30
N VAL A 227 7.11 34.90 29.48
CA VAL A 227 7.43 36.33 29.41
C VAL A 227 6.91 37.08 30.63
N ASN A 228 7.80 37.77 31.32
CA ASN A 228 7.51 38.63 32.44
C ASN A 228 8.35 39.92 32.35
N ARG A 229 8.08 40.89 33.22
CA ARG A 229 8.78 42.19 33.20
C ARG A 229 10.30 42.10 33.35
N ARG A 230 10.84 41.02 33.92
CA ARG A 230 12.29 40.84 34.12
C ARG A 230 13.00 40.30 32.89
N ASN A 231 12.33 39.52 32.04
CA ASN A 231 12.92 38.87 30.86
C ASN A 231 12.37 39.38 29.51
N ALA A 232 11.41 40.31 29.52
CA ALA A 232 10.77 40.87 28.33
C ALA A 232 11.78 41.36 27.27
N ASN A 233 12.89 41.99 27.68
CA ASN A 233 13.92 42.47 26.75
C ASN A 233 14.63 41.33 25.99
N ASN A 234 14.81 40.17 26.63
CA ASN A 234 15.43 39.01 25.99
C ASN A 234 14.49 38.44 24.92
N PHE A 235 13.21 38.28 25.26
CA PHE A 235 12.18 37.85 24.30
C PHE A 235 12.02 38.83 23.15
N TYR A 236 12.01 40.14 23.44
CA TYR A 236 11.95 41.17 22.40
C TYR A 236 13.15 41.08 21.45
N SER A 237 14.37 40.87 21.97
CA SER A 237 15.57 40.69 21.14
C SER A 237 15.50 39.44 20.25
N MET A 238 14.92 38.35 20.77
CA MET A 238 14.66 37.12 20.00
C MET A 238 13.59 37.32 18.91
N ILE A 239 12.51 38.06 19.21
CA ILE A 239 11.48 38.43 18.23
C ILE A 239 12.05 39.35 17.16
N GLN A 240 12.88 40.32 17.54
CA GLN A 240 13.57 41.20 16.60
C GLN A 240 14.51 40.42 15.68
N SER A 241 15.25 39.46 16.22
CA SER A 241 16.10 38.57 15.42
C SER A 241 15.25 37.73 14.46
N SER A 242 14.11 37.20 14.93
CA SER A 242 13.14 36.47 14.10
C SER A 242 12.58 37.33 12.95
N ASN A 243 12.28 38.61 13.22
CA ASN A 243 11.84 39.57 12.20
C ASN A 243 12.94 39.89 11.18
N GLY A 244 14.21 39.77 11.57
CA GLY A 244 15.36 39.88 10.65
C GLY A 244 15.30 38.86 9.50
N HIS A 245 14.83 37.64 9.77
CA HIS A 245 14.68 36.61 8.74
C HIS A 245 13.64 36.97 7.68
N ILE A 246 12.65 37.82 7.97
CA ILE A 246 11.65 38.24 6.97
C ILE A 246 12.34 38.95 5.80
N ARG A 247 13.24 39.91 6.07
CA ARG A 247 13.96 40.64 5.01
C ARG A 247 14.80 39.70 4.16
N ARG A 248 15.49 38.74 4.79
CA ARG A 248 16.26 37.72 4.08
C ARG A 248 15.36 36.85 3.20
N LEU A 249 14.27 36.31 3.75
CA LEU A 249 13.33 35.44 3.03
C LEU A 249 12.66 36.17 1.86
N THR A 250 12.31 37.45 2.03
CA THR A 250 11.80 38.28 0.93
C THR A 250 12.86 38.48 -0.16
N GLY A 251 14.12 38.70 0.22
CA GLY A 251 15.24 38.79 -0.72
C GLY A 251 15.50 37.47 -1.46
N GLU A 252 15.49 36.34 -0.75
CA GLU A 252 15.62 35.00 -1.35
C GLU A 252 14.47 34.68 -2.30
N LYS A 253 13.22 35.02 -1.93
CA LYS A 253 12.06 34.91 -2.81
C LYS A 253 12.28 35.69 -4.11
N SER A 254 12.63 36.97 -3.99
CA SER A 254 12.89 37.83 -5.16
C SER A 254 14.05 37.30 -6.03
N GLN A 255 15.09 36.77 -5.41
CA GLN A 255 16.21 36.15 -6.12
C GLN A 255 15.77 34.89 -6.89
N HIS A 256 14.97 34.01 -6.27
CA HIS A 256 14.42 32.83 -6.93
C HIS A 256 13.44 33.17 -8.05
N GLU A 257 12.62 34.21 -7.88
CA GLU A 257 11.74 34.72 -8.93
C GLU A 257 12.56 35.21 -10.14
N LYS A 258 13.64 35.96 -9.90
CA LYS A 258 14.55 36.40 -10.95
C LYS A 258 15.23 35.24 -11.65
N GLU A 259 15.73 34.25 -10.90
CA GLU A 259 16.35 33.04 -11.47
C GLU A 259 15.37 32.22 -12.32
N MET A 260 14.10 32.16 -11.90
CA MET A 260 13.03 31.50 -12.63
C MET A 260 12.73 32.22 -13.95
N GLU A 261 12.67 33.55 -13.95
CA GLU A 261 12.46 34.34 -15.16
C GLU A 261 13.64 34.21 -16.14
N GLU A 262 14.88 34.31 -15.63
CA GLU A 262 16.07 34.06 -16.44
C GLU A 262 16.10 32.64 -17.05
N ALA A 263 15.56 31.64 -16.35
CA ALA A 263 15.44 30.27 -16.84
C ALA A 263 14.36 30.14 -17.93
N LYS A 264 13.21 30.79 -17.77
CA LYS A 264 12.15 30.89 -18.79
C LYS A 264 12.70 31.50 -20.08
N ASP A 265 13.42 32.62 -19.98
CA ASP A 265 14.03 33.30 -21.13
C ASP A 265 15.04 32.42 -21.87
N LYS A 266 15.90 31.71 -21.12
CA LYS A 266 16.85 30.75 -21.70
C LYS A 266 16.13 29.62 -22.44
N PHE A 267 15.07 29.07 -21.85
CA PHE A 267 14.26 28.03 -22.46
C PHE A 267 13.57 28.53 -23.75
N LYS A 268 12.94 29.70 -23.70
CA LYS A 268 12.30 30.35 -24.85
C LYS A 268 13.28 30.60 -25.99
N THR A 269 14.48 31.06 -25.67
CA THR A 269 15.55 31.25 -26.66
C THR A 269 15.98 29.94 -27.30
N ALA A 270 16.17 28.88 -26.49
CA ALA A 270 16.51 27.56 -27.00
C ALA A 270 15.39 26.98 -27.89
N LEU A 271 14.13 27.10 -27.47
CA LEU A 271 12.96 26.64 -28.21
C LEU A 271 12.81 27.37 -29.55
N SER A 272 12.98 28.70 -29.55
CA SER A 272 13.03 29.51 -30.78
C SER A 272 14.11 29.00 -31.75
N GLY A 273 15.32 28.69 -31.22
CA GLY A 273 16.39 28.08 -32.00
C GLY A 273 16.02 26.74 -32.62
N ILE A 274 15.32 25.87 -31.89
CA ILE A 274 14.82 24.57 -32.38
C ILE A 274 13.80 24.78 -33.51
N VAL A 275 12.85 25.70 -33.34
CA VAL A 275 11.85 26.02 -34.37
C VAL A 275 12.52 26.47 -35.66
N VAL A 276 13.52 27.34 -35.58
CA VAL A 276 14.29 27.81 -36.75
C VAL A 276 15.01 26.65 -37.46
N GLN A 277 15.60 25.72 -36.71
CA GLN A 277 16.24 24.54 -37.33
C GLN A 277 15.22 23.64 -38.04
N PHE A 278 14.04 23.42 -37.44
CA PHE A 278 12.97 22.69 -38.11
C PHE A 278 12.46 23.41 -39.37
N GLU A 279 12.35 24.74 -39.36
CA GLU A 279 11.99 25.52 -40.55
C GLU A 279 13.01 25.33 -41.69
N GLN A 280 14.30 25.29 -41.37
CA GLN A 280 15.36 25.01 -42.34
C GLN A 280 15.24 23.58 -42.91
N ILE A 281 14.97 22.58 -42.07
CA ILE A 281 14.77 21.19 -42.51
C ILE A 281 13.54 21.09 -43.43
N VAL A 282 12.42 21.70 -43.05
CA VAL A 282 11.20 21.77 -43.89
C VAL A 282 11.52 22.43 -45.23
N SER A 283 12.29 23.52 -45.24
CA SER A 283 12.73 24.21 -46.46
C SER A 283 13.54 23.30 -47.39
N VAL A 284 14.41 22.43 -46.86
CA VAL A 284 15.14 21.42 -47.65
C VAL A 284 14.17 20.45 -48.32
N PHE A 285 13.19 19.93 -47.57
CA PHE A 285 12.19 19.02 -48.14
C PHE A 285 11.29 19.70 -49.18
N GLN A 286 10.91 20.96 -48.96
CA GLN A 286 10.18 21.76 -49.95
C GLN A 286 11.01 21.96 -51.22
N ALA A 287 12.31 22.25 -51.10
CA ALA A 287 13.20 22.36 -52.25
C ALA A 287 13.36 21.04 -53.00
N ALA A 288 13.51 19.92 -52.28
CA ALA A 288 13.58 18.57 -52.87
C ALA A 288 12.26 18.15 -53.57
N SER A 289 11.13 18.71 -53.13
CA SER A 289 9.80 18.46 -53.72
C SER A 289 9.55 19.29 -54.99
N LYS A 290 10.45 20.21 -55.37
CA LYS A 290 10.35 20.96 -56.63
C LYS A 290 10.65 20.04 -57.81
N GLN A 291 9.90 20.17 -58.89
CA GLN A 291 9.96 19.27 -60.06
C GLN A 291 11.39 19.01 -60.58
N LYS A 292 12.24 20.05 -60.61
CA LYS A 292 13.65 19.97 -61.02
C LYS A 292 14.46 18.92 -60.24
N ALA A 293 14.22 18.75 -58.94
CA ALA A 293 14.86 17.73 -58.11
C ALA A 293 13.99 16.45 -58.04
N TRP A 294 12.68 16.63 -57.92
CA TRP A 294 11.70 15.56 -57.71
C TRP A 294 11.75 14.46 -58.77
N ASP A 295 11.91 14.82 -60.04
CA ASP A 295 11.89 13.87 -61.15
C ASP A 295 13.10 12.93 -61.15
N HIS A 296 14.19 13.28 -60.46
CA HIS A 296 15.38 12.45 -60.31
C HIS A 296 15.24 11.39 -59.20
N PHE A 297 14.32 11.56 -58.25
CA PHE A 297 14.11 10.59 -57.18
C PHE A 297 13.24 9.41 -57.62
N SER A 298 13.50 8.23 -57.07
CA SER A 298 12.66 7.05 -57.29
C SER A 298 11.29 7.18 -56.63
N LYS A 299 10.32 6.38 -57.05
CA LYS A 299 8.96 6.36 -56.46
C LYS A 299 8.99 6.08 -54.95
N ALA A 300 9.89 5.21 -54.48
CA ALA A 300 10.04 4.91 -53.06
C ALA A 300 10.67 6.09 -52.29
N GLN A 301 11.70 6.72 -52.85
CA GLN A 301 12.34 7.90 -52.26
C GLN A 301 11.37 9.09 -52.14
N ARG A 302 10.55 9.33 -53.17
CA ARG A 302 9.49 10.36 -53.15
C ARG A 302 8.48 10.12 -52.03
N LYS A 303 8.04 8.87 -51.81
CA LYS A 303 7.12 8.52 -50.72
C LYS A 303 7.74 8.82 -49.35
N ASN A 304 9.02 8.50 -49.16
CA ASN A 304 9.74 8.79 -47.91
C ASN A 304 9.90 10.30 -47.70
N LEU A 305 10.29 11.06 -48.74
CA LEU A 305 10.42 12.53 -48.66
C LEU A 305 9.11 13.21 -48.28
N ASP A 306 7.97 12.79 -48.85
CA ASP A 306 6.66 13.36 -48.49
C ASP A 306 6.28 13.04 -47.04
N MET A 307 6.57 11.82 -46.58
CA MET A 307 6.33 11.41 -45.19
C MET A 307 7.20 12.22 -44.22
N TRP A 308 8.51 12.31 -44.46
CA TRP A 308 9.43 13.08 -43.60
C TRP A 308 9.11 14.57 -43.59
N ARG A 309 8.68 15.14 -44.73
CA ARG A 309 8.24 16.53 -44.79
C ARG A 309 7.05 16.77 -43.86
N LYS A 310 6.00 15.94 -43.96
CA LYS A 310 4.81 16.04 -43.10
C LYS A 310 5.16 15.92 -41.63
N GLN A 311 5.98 14.94 -41.26
CA GLN A 311 6.45 14.78 -39.89
C GLN A 311 7.23 16.00 -39.39
N ALA A 312 8.14 16.56 -40.20
CA ALA A 312 8.90 17.76 -39.84
C ALA A 312 7.99 19.01 -39.71
N GLU A 313 7.01 19.18 -40.59
CA GLU A 313 6.02 20.26 -40.54
C GLU A 313 5.14 20.17 -39.28
N GLU A 314 4.67 18.98 -38.91
CA GLU A 314 3.89 18.73 -37.69
C GLU A 314 4.70 19.06 -36.43
N ILE A 315 5.92 18.52 -36.33
CA ILE A 315 6.81 18.77 -35.18
C ILE A 315 7.14 20.26 -35.08
N ARG A 316 7.45 20.93 -36.19
CA ARG A 316 7.69 22.37 -36.21
C ARG A 316 6.49 23.15 -35.68
N ASN A 317 5.29 22.84 -36.19
CA ASN A 317 4.08 23.57 -35.81
C ASN A 317 3.78 23.42 -34.32
N MET A 318 3.98 22.21 -33.76
CA MET A 318 3.84 21.95 -32.33
C MET A 318 4.80 22.82 -31.48
N HIS A 319 6.09 22.86 -31.83
CA HIS A 319 7.07 23.68 -31.08
C HIS A 319 6.80 25.19 -31.27
N ASN A 320 6.33 25.60 -32.45
CA ASN A 320 5.95 26.99 -32.70
C ASN A 320 4.70 27.39 -31.91
N GLU A 321 3.71 26.51 -31.77
CA GLU A 321 2.53 26.74 -30.95
C GLU A 321 2.89 26.85 -29.46
N GLN A 322 3.78 25.99 -28.96
CA GLN A 322 4.33 26.10 -27.61
C GLN A 322 5.02 27.45 -27.37
N LEU A 323 5.85 27.90 -28.32
CA LEU A 323 6.52 29.20 -28.23
C LEU A 323 5.51 30.38 -28.22
N MET A 324 4.44 30.29 -29.01
CA MET A 324 3.39 31.31 -29.04
C MET A 324 2.51 31.27 -27.79
N GLY A 325 2.32 30.11 -27.18
CA GLY A 325 1.65 29.96 -25.89
C GLY A 325 2.39 30.73 -24.79
N ILE A 326 3.69 30.50 -24.66
CA ILE A 326 4.56 31.17 -23.69
C ILE A 326 4.50 32.69 -23.84
N ARG A 327 4.55 33.21 -25.08
CA ARG A 327 4.46 34.66 -25.34
C ARG A 327 3.11 35.26 -24.92
N ARG A 328 2.00 34.55 -25.11
CA ARG A 328 0.68 35.04 -24.69
C ARG A 328 0.53 35.06 -23.17
N GLU A 329 1.09 34.08 -22.48
CA GLU A 329 1.09 34.03 -21.01
C GLU A 329 1.86 35.23 -20.43
N GLU A 330 3.05 35.54 -20.98
CA GLU A 330 3.84 36.73 -20.60
C GLU A 330 3.10 38.06 -20.89
N GLU A 331 2.40 38.18 -22.03
CA GLU A 331 1.60 39.39 -22.35
C GLU A 331 0.45 39.62 -21.34
N MET A 332 -0.07 38.55 -20.73
CA MET A 332 -1.11 38.63 -19.70
C MET A 332 -0.53 38.94 -18.30
N GLU A 333 0.72 38.55 -18.01
CA GLU A 333 1.41 38.84 -16.74
C GLU A 333 1.86 40.31 -16.63
N MET A 334 2.07 41.01 -17.74
CA MET A 334 2.50 42.41 -17.78
C MET A 334 1.35 43.44 -17.67
N SER A 335 0.08 42.99 -17.69
CA SER A 335 -1.09 43.88 -17.70
C SER A 335 -1.59 44.28 -16.29
N ASP A 336 -0.99 43.76 -15.22
CA ASP A 336 -1.44 44.00 -13.83
C ASP A 336 -0.64 45.11 -13.12
N ASP A 337 0.33 45.74 -13.81
CA ASP A 337 1.27 46.71 -13.23
C ASP A 337 0.76 48.17 -13.18
N ASP A 338 -0.50 48.42 -13.56
CA ASP A 338 -1.10 49.78 -13.62
C ASP A 338 -2.12 50.08 -12.49
N MET A 339 -2.17 49.28 -11.42
CA MET A 339 -2.97 49.57 -10.22
C MET A 339 -2.13 49.48 -8.94
N GLU A 340 -1.28 50.48 -8.72
CA GLU A 340 -0.67 50.70 -7.40
C GLU A 340 -1.71 51.13 -6.35
N ASP A 341 -1.41 50.72 -5.11
CA ASP A 341 -1.91 51.18 -3.80
C ASP A 341 -3.21 50.60 -3.21
N ALA A 342 -3.06 49.49 -2.49
CA ALA A 342 -3.66 49.32 -1.16
C ALA A 342 -2.74 48.45 -0.27
N PRO A 343 -2.46 48.84 1.00
CA PRO A 343 -1.61 48.06 1.87
C PRO A 343 -2.44 46.94 2.47
N ASP A 344 -2.15 45.68 2.14
CA ASP A 344 -2.78 44.57 2.85
C ASP A 344 -1.80 43.71 3.64
N SER A 345 -2.22 43.54 4.87
CA SER A 345 -1.60 42.84 5.97
C SER A 345 -1.63 41.34 5.78
N LYS A 346 -0.54 40.74 6.25
CA LYS A 346 -0.34 39.33 6.54
C LYS A 346 -1.46 38.72 7.40
N ASP A 347 -1.89 37.52 7.00
CA ASP A 347 -1.90 36.25 7.78
C ASP A 347 -3.22 35.45 7.72
N SER A 348 -3.04 34.12 7.69
CA SER A 348 -3.96 33.06 8.14
C SER A 348 -4.79 32.31 7.08
N GLU A 349 -4.25 31.15 6.65
CA GLU A 349 -4.94 30.09 5.89
C GLU A 349 -6.00 29.30 6.70
N ASP A 350 -6.56 29.86 7.77
CA ASP A 350 -7.70 29.29 8.52
C ASP A 350 -8.97 30.18 8.44
N SER A 351 -8.91 31.26 7.65
CA SER A 351 -9.98 32.28 7.54
C SER A 351 -11.06 31.96 6.49
N GLY A 352 -10.77 31.11 5.49
CA GLY A 352 -11.62 30.96 4.31
C GLY A 352 -13.04 30.44 4.57
N VAL A 353 -13.23 29.61 5.59
CA VAL A 353 -14.56 29.08 5.96
C VAL A 353 -15.36 30.13 6.72
N SER A 354 -14.73 30.85 7.65
CA SER A 354 -15.38 31.92 8.43
C SER A 354 -15.72 33.15 7.57
N GLN A 355 -14.88 33.48 6.57
CA GLN A 355 -15.16 34.59 5.66
C GLN A 355 -16.29 34.25 4.67
N ALA A 356 -16.38 33.00 4.21
CA ALA A 356 -17.48 32.56 3.36
C ALA A 356 -18.83 32.50 4.12
N GLU A 357 -18.81 32.12 5.40
CA GLU A 357 -20.01 32.14 6.25
C GLU A 357 -20.44 33.57 6.59
N ALA A 358 -19.50 34.48 6.90
CA ALA A 358 -19.79 35.89 7.13
C ALA A 358 -20.37 36.58 5.89
N LEU A 359 -19.80 36.32 4.71
CA LEU A 359 -20.33 36.85 3.44
C LEU A 359 -21.69 36.27 3.09
N LYS A 360 -21.98 35.03 3.47
CA LYS A 360 -23.30 34.41 3.28
C LYS A 360 -24.35 35.02 4.21
N GLU A 361 -24.01 35.27 5.47
CA GLU A 361 -24.88 35.94 6.45
C GLU A 361 -25.16 37.39 6.03
N GLU A 362 -24.15 38.10 5.51
CA GLU A 362 -24.31 39.43 4.93
C GLU A 362 -25.18 39.39 3.67
N ASN A 363 -25.03 38.38 2.79
CA ASN A 363 -25.87 38.22 1.60
C ASN A 363 -27.34 37.97 1.96
N ASP A 364 -27.60 37.14 2.97
CA ASP A 364 -28.96 36.85 3.46
C ASP A 364 -29.57 38.06 4.19
N SER A 365 -28.75 38.86 4.89
CA SER A 365 -29.16 40.15 5.46
C SER A 365 -29.55 41.17 4.38
N LEU A 366 -28.73 41.31 3.33
CA LEU A 366 -28.99 42.20 2.20
C LEU A 366 -30.23 41.77 1.40
N ARG A 367 -30.47 40.46 1.25
CA ARG A 367 -31.71 39.93 0.66
C ARG A 367 -32.94 40.31 1.47
N CYS A 368 -32.90 40.14 2.80
CA CYS A 368 -33.98 40.57 3.68
C CYS A 368 -34.24 42.08 3.56
N GLN A 369 -33.19 42.89 3.45
CA GLN A 369 -33.30 44.34 3.27
C GLN A 369 -33.93 44.72 1.92
N LEU A 370 -33.54 44.04 0.84
CA LEU A 370 -34.13 44.26 -0.49
C LEU A 370 -35.60 43.86 -0.52
N ASP A 371 -36.00 42.79 0.16
CA ASP A 371 -37.41 42.39 0.26
C ASP A 371 -38.22 43.37 1.14
N ALA A 372 -37.62 43.95 2.18
CA ALA A 372 -38.24 45.02 2.96
C ALA A 372 -38.47 46.28 2.10
N TYR A 373 -37.46 46.73 1.36
CA TYR A 373 -37.60 47.86 0.43
C TYR A 373 -38.58 47.56 -0.71
N ARG A 374 -38.64 46.32 -1.18
CA ARG A 374 -39.61 45.90 -2.20
C ARG A 374 -41.04 45.99 -1.69
N ASN A 375 -41.28 45.51 -0.46
CA ASN A 375 -42.59 45.65 0.20
C ASN A 375 -42.94 47.11 0.48
N GLU A 376 -41.98 47.94 0.88
CA GLU A 376 -42.20 49.37 1.12
C GLU A 376 -42.51 50.13 -0.18
N VAL A 377 -41.84 49.79 -1.29
CA VAL A 377 -42.15 50.30 -2.63
C VAL A 377 -43.54 49.85 -3.10
N GLU A 378 -43.95 48.63 -2.76
CA GLU A 378 -45.27 48.10 -3.09
C GLU A 378 -46.37 48.79 -2.26
N LEU A 379 -46.07 49.13 -1.00
CA LEU A 379 -46.93 49.95 -0.13
C LEU A 379 -47.07 51.39 -0.65
N LEU A 380 -45.96 52.01 -1.07
CA LEU A 380 -45.93 53.38 -1.63
C LEU A 380 -46.68 53.46 -2.97
N LYS A 381 -46.62 52.42 -3.81
CA LYS A 381 -47.44 52.30 -5.02
C LYS A 381 -48.93 52.18 -4.70
N GLN A 382 -49.28 51.57 -3.57
CA GLN A 382 -50.66 51.43 -3.12
C GLN A 382 -51.21 52.75 -2.52
N GLU A 383 -50.37 53.55 -1.87
CA GLU A 383 -50.72 54.90 -1.39
C GLU A 383 -50.84 55.94 -2.52
N GLN A 384 -50.00 55.88 -3.56
CA GLN A 384 -50.09 56.80 -4.72
C GLN A 384 -51.37 56.63 -5.57
N GLY A 385 -52.13 55.55 -5.38
CA GLY A 385 -53.42 55.33 -6.06
C GLY A 385 -54.58 56.20 -5.56
N LYS A 386 -54.39 57.00 -4.50
CA LYS A 386 -55.44 57.87 -3.93
C LYS A 386 -54.87 59.24 -3.55
N ASN A 387 -54.78 60.12 -4.55
CA ASN A 387 -55.03 61.56 -4.51
C ASN A 387 -54.09 62.32 -5.44
N GLN A 388 -54.67 63.11 -6.33
CA GLN A 388 -54.06 64.27 -6.99
C GLN A 388 -54.93 65.50 -6.63
N PRO A 389 -54.45 66.76 -6.75
CA PRO A 389 -53.28 67.22 -7.52
C PRO A 389 -52.40 68.33 -6.85
N ILE A 390 -51.38 68.78 -7.62
CA ILE A 390 -50.67 70.11 -7.63
C ILE A 390 -49.25 70.13 -7.01
N ARG A 391 -48.17 70.16 -7.83
CA ARG A 391 -47.41 71.36 -8.25
C ARG A 391 -46.19 71.01 -9.12
N SER A 392 -46.04 71.73 -10.23
CA SER A 392 -44.95 71.64 -11.20
C SER A 392 -43.71 72.40 -10.72
N GLU A 393 -42.61 71.69 -10.48
CA GLU A 393 -41.19 72.04 -10.73
C GLU A 393 -40.27 70.95 -10.15
N GLU A 394 -40.69 70.28 -9.07
CA GLU A 394 -40.00 69.10 -8.49
C GLU A 394 -40.05 67.86 -9.40
N ASP A 395 -41.04 67.74 -10.29
CA ASP A 395 -41.19 66.59 -11.19
C ASP A 395 -40.03 66.45 -12.20
N ASN A 396 -39.44 67.55 -12.66
CA ASN A 396 -38.34 67.48 -13.62
C ASN A 396 -37.04 66.99 -12.96
N THR A 397 -36.73 67.48 -11.75
CA THR A 397 -35.55 67.05 -10.99
C THR A 397 -35.71 65.61 -10.49
N HIS A 398 -36.90 65.21 -10.05
CA HIS A 398 -37.20 63.83 -9.69
C HIS A 398 -37.18 62.87 -10.89
N SER A 399 -37.69 63.27 -12.05
CA SER A 399 -37.60 62.46 -13.28
C SER A 399 -36.15 62.25 -13.72
N GLN A 400 -35.31 63.29 -13.62
CA GLN A 400 -33.88 63.19 -13.93
C GLN A 400 -33.13 62.31 -12.91
N GLN A 401 -33.42 62.44 -11.62
CA GLN A 401 -32.85 61.56 -10.59
C GLN A 401 -33.28 60.09 -10.77
N LEU A 402 -34.54 59.84 -11.12
CA LEU A 402 -35.05 58.49 -11.43
C LEU A 402 -34.36 57.89 -12.67
N SER A 403 -34.10 58.69 -13.70
CA SER A 403 -33.35 58.26 -14.89
C SER A 403 -31.92 57.82 -14.53
N PHE A 404 -31.22 58.57 -13.68
CA PHE A 404 -29.86 58.21 -13.25
C PHE A 404 -29.85 56.95 -12.39
N LEU A 405 -30.80 56.81 -11.46
CA LEU A 405 -30.96 55.60 -10.65
C LEU A 405 -31.32 54.37 -11.50
N GLN A 406 -32.17 54.53 -12.50
CA GLN A 406 -32.53 53.46 -13.43
C GLN A 406 -31.34 53.03 -14.30
N GLN A 407 -30.51 53.98 -14.73
CA GLN A 407 -29.28 53.71 -15.48
C GLN A 407 -28.24 53.00 -14.60
N ALA A 408 -28.09 53.41 -13.33
CA ALA A 408 -27.21 52.76 -12.38
C ALA A 408 -27.66 51.31 -12.07
N LEU A 409 -28.96 51.09 -11.88
CA LEU A 409 -29.55 49.77 -11.66
C LEU A 409 -29.35 48.84 -12.87
N GLN A 410 -29.52 49.34 -14.10
CA GLN A 410 -29.24 48.55 -15.30
C GLN A 410 -27.75 48.21 -15.44
N GLY A 411 -26.86 49.13 -15.08
CA GLY A 411 -25.42 48.87 -15.04
C GLY A 411 -25.07 47.76 -14.05
N MET A 412 -25.59 47.85 -12.83
CA MET A 412 -25.37 46.86 -11.78
C MET A 412 -25.96 45.50 -12.14
N GLN A 413 -27.16 45.47 -12.73
CA GLN A 413 -27.78 44.23 -13.20
C GLN A 413 -26.94 43.53 -14.27
N LYS A 414 -26.35 44.30 -15.19
CA LYS A 414 -25.45 43.77 -16.22
C LYS A 414 -24.16 43.21 -15.63
N GLN A 415 -23.61 43.87 -14.61
CA GLN A 415 -22.41 43.42 -13.91
C GLN A 415 -22.65 42.14 -13.09
N LEU A 416 -23.81 42.01 -12.44
CA LEU A 416 -24.21 40.78 -11.75
C LEU A 416 -24.40 39.59 -12.69
N LEU A 417 -24.94 39.83 -13.90
CA LEU A 417 -25.03 38.79 -14.94
C LEU A 417 -23.65 38.33 -15.40
N LYS A 418 -22.72 39.27 -15.61
CA LYS A 418 -21.34 38.95 -16.01
C LYS A 418 -20.61 38.13 -14.94
N MET A 419 -20.71 38.55 -13.67
CA MET A 419 -20.15 37.81 -12.53
C MET A 419 -20.72 36.39 -12.41
N ARG A 420 -22.02 36.22 -12.70
CA ARG A 420 -22.67 34.90 -12.69
C ARG A 420 -22.13 33.99 -13.79
N GLU A 421 -21.86 34.52 -14.98
CA GLU A 421 -21.26 33.77 -16.08
C GLU A 421 -19.81 33.38 -15.77
N GLU A 422 -19.04 34.28 -15.17
CA GLU A 422 -17.66 34.03 -14.73
C GLU A 422 -17.58 32.94 -13.64
N LEU A 423 -18.49 32.96 -12.66
CA LEU A 423 -18.59 31.90 -11.65
C LEU A 423 -18.91 30.54 -12.27
N LYS A 424 -19.84 30.50 -13.22
CA LYS A 424 -20.19 29.26 -13.91
C LYS A 424 -19.03 28.69 -14.72
N LEU A 425 -18.19 29.56 -15.29
CA LEU A 425 -16.97 29.15 -15.98
C LEU A 425 -15.94 28.56 -14.99
N ARG A 426 -15.72 29.25 -13.86
CA ARG A 426 -14.84 28.79 -12.77
C ARG A 426 -15.27 27.44 -12.19
N GLU A 427 -16.58 27.22 -12.01
CA GLU A 427 -17.12 25.94 -11.54
C GLU A 427 -16.81 24.81 -12.54
N ALA A 428 -17.01 25.03 -13.83
CA ALA A 428 -16.70 24.04 -14.87
C ALA A 428 -15.20 23.73 -14.96
N GLU A 429 -14.35 24.74 -14.77
CA GLU A 429 -12.90 24.59 -14.77
C GLU A 429 -12.41 23.81 -13.54
N LEU A 430 -13.06 24.01 -12.38
CA LEU A 430 -12.79 23.24 -11.16
C LEU A 430 -13.18 21.77 -11.32
N GLU A 431 -14.34 21.48 -11.92
CA GLU A 431 -14.78 20.11 -12.21
C GLU A 431 -13.77 19.37 -13.10
N LYS A 432 -13.29 20.04 -14.16
CA LYS A 432 -12.26 19.52 -15.05
C LYS A 432 -10.94 19.26 -14.32
N SER A 433 -10.51 20.17 -13.45
CA SER A 433 -9.30 20.00 -12.63
C SER A 433 -9.40 18.79 -11.69
N LEU A 434 -10.60 18.52 -11.16
CA LEU A 434 -10.88 17.36 -10.32
C LEU A 434 -10.76 16.04 -11.10
N GLU A 435 -11.28 16.00 -12.32
CA GLU A 435 -11.13 14.85 -13.23
C GLU A 435 -9.66 14.60 -13.58
N ASP A 436 -8.91 15.65 -13.94
CA ASP A 436 -7.47 15.57 -14.24
C ASP A 436 -6.67 15.06 -13.04
N LYS A 437 -6.97 15.55 -11.83
CA LYS A 437 -6.36 15.09 -10.58
C LYS A 437 -6.63 13.62 -10.32
N GLN A 438 -7.85 13.15 -10.61
CA GLN A 438 -8.21 11.75 -10.45
C GLN A 438 -7.50 10.86 -11.48
N GLN A 439 -7.37 11.32 -12.72
CA GLN A 439 -6.61 10.63 -13.75
C GLN A 439 -5.11 10.54 -13.41
N LEU A 440 -4.52 11.62 -12.89
CA LEU A 440 -3.13 11.63 -12.44
C LEU A 440 -2.90 10.67 -11.25
N LYS A 441 -3.84 10.61 -10.30
CA LYS A 441 -3.80 9.67 -9.17
C LYS A 441 -3.79 8.21 -9.65
N ASN A 442 -4.57 7.89 -10.68
CA ASN A 442 -4.57 6.55 -11.28
C ASN A 442 -3.26 6.24 -12.00
N GLN A 443 -2.65 7.21 -12.70
CA GLN A 443 -1.33 7.03 -13.31
C GLN A 443 -0.24 6.78 -12.26
N VAL A 444 -0.27 7.50 -11.14
CA VAL A 444 0.66 7.29 -10.02
C VAL A 444 0.51 5.91 -9.39
N LEU A 445 -0.73 5.41 -9.24
CA LEU A 445 -0.97 4.04 -8.76
C LEU A 445 -0.37 3.00 -9.71
N ASN A 446 -0.59 3.14 -11.01
CA ASN A 446 -0.03 2.24 -12.02
C ASN A 446 1.51 2.25 -12.03
N LEU A 447 2.12 3.44 -11.90
CA LEU A 447 3.57 3.58 -11.79
C LEU A 447 4.12 2.93 -10.51
N LYS A 448 3.39 3.04 -9.39
CA LYS A 448 3.75 2.42 -8.12
C LYS A 448 3.70 0.90 -8.19
N GLU A 449 2.69 0.32 -8.83
CA GLU A 449 2.61 -1.12 -9.11
C GLU A 449 3.77 -1.57 -10.03
N GLY A 450 4.10 -0.79 -11.06
CA GLY A 450 5.27 -1.04 -11.92
C GLY A 450 6.59 -1.06 -11.15
N LEU A 451 6.76 -0.13 -10.19
CA LEU A 451 7.95 -0.05 -9.35
C LEU A 451 8.06 -1.24 -8.38
N GLN A 452 6.93 -1.70 -7.82
CA GLN A 452 6.87 -2.87 -6.95
C GLN A 452 7.27 -4.15 -7.71
N ASN A 453 6.85 -4.27 -8.98
CA ASN A 453 7.23 -5.37 -9.85
C ASN A 453 8.73 -5.34 -10.21
N LEU A 454 9.31 -4.15 -10.43
CA LEU A 454 10.75 -4.00 -10.65
C LEU A 454 11.57 -4.34 -9.41
N GLN A 455 11.11 -3.96 -8.21
CA GLN A 455 11.76 -4.32 -6.94
C GLN A 455 11.76 -5.84 -6.69
N ASN A 456 10.65 -6.53 -7.01
CA ASN A 456 10.60 -8.00 -6.93
C ASN A 456 11.55 -8.66 -7.93
N THR A 457 11.72 -8.07 -9.12
CA THR A 457 12.66 -8.54 -10.14
C THR A 457 14.12 -8.32 -9.71
N HIS A 458 14.40 -7.19 -9.04
CA HIS A 458 15.73 -6.85 -8.51
C HIS A 458 16.12 -7.72 -7.30
N ALA A 459 15.16 -8.12 -6.44
CA ALA A 459 15.40 -9.08 -5.37
C ALA A 459 15.78 -10.48 -5.89
N ILE A 460 15.20 -10.89 -7.03
CA ILE A 460 15.59 -12.12 -7.73
C ILE A 460 17.02 -11.99 -8.27
N GLN A 461 17.39 -10.86 -8.89
CA GLN A 461 18.74 -10.61 -9.43
C GLN A 461 19.85 -10.55 -8.37
N VAL A 462 19.61 -9.94 -7.20
CA VAL A 462 20.63 -9.83 -6.14
C VAL A 462 20.96 -11.19 -5.51
N SER A 463 20.00 -12.11 -5.45
CA SER A 463 20.25 -13.48 -4.96
C SER A 463 20.95 -14.40 -5.97
N LEU A 464 20.98 -14.01 -7.25
CA LEU A 464 21.66 -14.76 -8.31
C LEU A 464 23.18 -14.55 -8.26
N THR A 465 23.66 -13.40 -7.77
CA THR A 465 25.08 -13.02 -7.78
C THR A 465 25.97 -13.89 -6.87
N GLU A 466 25.48 -14.34 -5.71
CA GLU A 466 26.28 -15.13 -4.75
C GLU A 466 26.51 -16.58 -5.20
N ASN A 467 25.66 -17.14 -6.07
CA ASN A 467 25.72 -18.55 -6.50
C ASN A 467 25.87 -18.73 -8.03
N THR A 468 26.23 -17.66 -8.76
CA THR A 468 26.39 -17.70 -10.23
C THR A 468 27.33 -18.81 -10.68
N HIS A 469 28.48 -18.96 -10.06
CA HIS A 469 29.49 -19.95 -10.46
C HIS A 469 28.97 -21.39 -10.33
N ILE A 470 28.19 -21.69 -9.28
CA ILE A 470 27.56 -22.99 -9.07
C ILE A 470 26.52 -23.26 -10.17
N LEU A 471 25.70 -22.25 -10.52
CA LEU A 471 24.72 -22.36 -11.61
C LEU A 471 25.38 -22.64 -12.98
N TRP A 472 26.50 -21.99 -13.28
CA TRP A 472 27.27 -22.24 -14.51
C TRP A 472 27.84 -23.65 -14.55
N ILE A 473 28.39 -24.14 -13.43
CA ILE A 473 28.91 -25.50 -13.32
C ILE A 473 27.79 -26.52 -13.49
N ILE A 474 26.65 -26.35 -12.81
CA ILE A 474 25.51 -27.28 -12.94
C ILE A 474 24.94 -27.25 -14.36
N SER A 475 24.83 -26.08 -15.00
CA SER A 475 24.38 -25.96 -16.39
C SER A 475 25.27 -26.76 -17.33
N THR A 476 26.58 -26.61 -17.20
CA THR A 476 27.57 -27.32 -18.03
C THR A 476 27.54 -28.82 -17.77
N PHE A 477 27.45 -29.23 -16.50
CA PHE A 477 27.32 -30.62 -16.09
C PHE A 477 26.05 -31.24 -16.67
N LEU A 478 24.88 -30.64 -16.47
CA LEU A 478 23.62 -31.18 -16.99
C LEU A 478 23.52 -31.13 -18.51
N HIS A 479 24.21 -30.20 -19.18
CA HIS A 479 24.26 -30.16 -20.65
C HIS A 479 24.89 -31.41 -21.26
N VAL A 480 25.89 -32.01 -20.60
CA VAL A 480 26.52 -33.26 -21.05
C VAL A 480 25.79 -34.53 -20.57
N HIS A 481 24.70 -34.39 -19.81
CA HIS A 481 23.86 -35.48 -19.31
C HIS A 481 22.47 -35.45 -19.98
N PRO A 482 22.30 -36.07 -21.16
CA PRO A 482 21.07 -35.98 -21.96
C PRO A 482 19.83 -36.61 -21.30
N PHE A 483 20.02 -37.42 -20.26
CA PHE A 483 18.94 -38.04 -19.48
C PHE A 483 18.78 -37.42 -18.07
N GLY A 484 19.42 -36.28 -17.84
CA GLY A 484 19.43 -35.59 -16.55
C GLY A 484 20.25 -36.29 -15.47
N ALA A 485 20.26 -35.76 -14.27
CA ALA A 485 20.97 -36.33 -13.13
C ALA A 485 20.16 -36.19 -11.84
N SER A 486 20.29 -37.15 -10.92
CA SER A 486 19.67 -37.01 -9.60
C SER A 486 20.35 -35.89 -8.80
N ILE A 487 19.65 -35.35 -7.80
CA ILE A 487 20.22 -34.28 -6.97
C ILE A 487 21.47 -34.76 -6.23
N GLU A 488 21.48 -36.01 -5.77
CA GLU A 488 22.61 -36.62 -5.09
C GLU A 488 23.82 -36.73 -6.01
N TYR A 489 23.59 -37.02 -7.30
CA TYR A 489 24.67 -37.13 -8.27
C TYR A 489 25.27 -35.75 -8.60
N ILE A 490 24.43 -34.73 -8.78
CA ILE A 490 24.85 -33.35 -9.00
C ILE A 490 25.66 -32.86 -7.79
N CYS A 491 25.15 -33.09 -6.57
CA CYS A 491 25.84 -32.69 -5.34
C CYS A 491 27.16 -33.44 -5.15
N SER A 492 27.24 -34.73 -5.47
CA SER A 492 28.51 -35.47 -5.41
C SER A 492 29.56 -34.92 -6.38
N TYR A 493 29.14 -34.48 -7.58
CA TYR A 493 30.04 -33.82 -8.53
C TYR A 493 30.52 -32.46 -8.00
N LEU A 494 29.59 -31.65 -7.50
CA LEU A 494 29.90 -30.32 -6.94
C LEU A 494 30.77 -30.39 -5.69
N GLN A 495 30.57 -31.38 -4.82
CA GLN A 495 31.36 -31.58 -3.59
C GLN A 495 32.83 -31.90 -3.86
N ARG A 496 33.17 -32.37 -5.06
CA ARG A 496 34.58 -32.53 -5.50
C ARG A 496 35.25 -31.19 -5.84
N LEU A 497 34.46 -30.16 -6.09
CA LEU A 497 34.92 -28.81 -6.43
C LEU A 497 34.85 -27.87 -5.21
N ASP A 498 33.85 -28.04 -4.33
CA ASP A 498 33.71 -27.30 -3.07
C ASP A 498 33.04 -28.18 -1.99
N THR A 499 33.72 -28.36 -0.86
CA THR A 499 33.31 -29.24 0.23
C THR A 499 32.16 -28.72 1.08
N LYS A 500 31.69 -27.47 0.87
CA LYS A 500 30.61 -26.84 1.65
C LYS A 500 29.21 -26.96 1.03
N ILE A 501 29.04 -27.72 -0.05
CA ILE A 501 27.79 -27.76 -0.82
C ILE A 501 26.75 -28.70 -0.19
N ASN A 502 25.58 -28.14 0.14
CA ASN A 502 24.43 -28.85 0.72
C ASN A 502 23.39 -29.21 -0.35
N PRO A 503 22.92 -30.48 -0.42
CA PRO A 503 21.88 -30.89 -1.37
C PRO A 503 20.59 -30.09 -1.33
N GLY A 504 20.15 -29.67 -0.14
CA GLY A 504 18.92 -28.88 -0.01
C GLY A 504 19.02 -27.48 -0.62
N GLU A 505 20.21 -26.87 -0.57
CA GLU A 505 20.46 -25.54 -1.14
C GLU A 505 20.53 -25.61 -2.68
N VAL A 506 21.14 -26.67 -3.21
CA VAL A 506 21.21 -26.91 -4.67
C VAL A 506 19.82 -27.20 -5.22
N GLU A 507 18.99 -28.00 -4.55
CA GLU A 507 17.63 -28.28 -5.00
C GLU A 507 16.74 -27.02 -4.97
N ALA A 508 16.85 -26.20 -3.93
CA ALA A 508 16.16 -24.92 -3.84
C ALA A 508 16.63 -23.95 -4.94
N LEU A 509 17.92 -23.94 -5.25
CA LEU A 509 18.52 -23.09 -6.30
C LEU A 509 18.02 -23.48 -7.71
N LEU A 510 17.97 -24.78 -8.02
CA LEU A 510 17.47 -25.27 -9.32
C LEU A 510 15.95 -25.05 -9.46
N SER A 511 15.19 -25.25 -8.38
CA SER A 511 13.73 -25.04 -8.35
C SER A 511 13.33 -23.57 -8.60
N ARG A 512 14.23 -22.63 -8.29
CA ARG A 512 14.01 -21.19 -8.49
C ARG A 512 14.19 -20.73 -9.94
N LEU A 513 14.73 -21.57 -10.81
CA LEU A 513 14.99 -21.27 -12.23
C LEU A 513 14.30 -22.29 -13.17
N PRO A 514 12.95 -22.36 -13.18
CA PRO A 514 12.20 -23.38 -13.92
C PRO A 514 12.34 -23.26 -15.45
N CYS A 515 12.77 -22.10 -15.97
CA CYS A 515 13.06 -21.88 -17.38
C CYS A 515 14.45 -22.42 -17.80
N THR A 516 15.37 -22.64 -16.85
CA THR A 516 16.74 -23.11 -17.11
C THR A 516 16.93 -24.56 -16.71
N PHE A 517 16.30 -25.00 -15.61
CA PHE A 517 16.39 -26.35 -15.07
C PHE A 517 15.01 -26.92 -14.82
N ARG A 518 14.78 -28.17 -15.22
CA ARG A 518 13.50 -28.86 -15.06
C ARG A 518 13.70 -30.17 -14.31
N GLN A 519 12.88 -30.43 -13.31
CA GLN A 519 12.83 -31.72 -12.64
C GLN A 519 11.83 -32.62 -13.39
N GLU A 520 12.29 -33.80 -13.79
CA GLU A 520 11.48 -34.83 -14.44
C GLU A 520 11.55 -36.13 -13.64
N LEU A 521 10.46 -36.89 -13.66
CA LEU A 521 10.37 -38.20 -13.04
C LEU A 521 10.58 -39.25 -14.13
N THR A 522 11.66 -40.01 -14.03
CA THR A 522 12.00 -41.07 -15.00
C THR A 522 11.94 -42.44 -14.32
N GLY A 523 11.22 -43.40 -14.91
CA GLY A 523 11.10 -44.78 -14.41
C GLY A 523 9.66 -45.29 -14.37
N VAL A 524 9.46 -46.58 -14.06
CA VAL A 524 8.14 -47.20 -13.92
C VAL A 524 8.10 -48.01 -12.61
N GLY A 525 7.13 -47.72 -11.73
CA GLY A 525 6.95 -48.45 -10.48
C GLY A 525 8.04 -48.16 -9.44
N ALA A 526 8.69 -49.19 -8.90
CA ALA A 526 9.68 -49.06 -7.83
C ALA A 526 11.02 -48.40 -8.24
N SER A 527 11.21 -48.09 -9.52
CA SER A 527 12.42 -47.44 -10.06
C SER A 527 12.19 -45.97 -10.48
N LEU A 528 11.21 -45.29 -9.88
CA LEU A 528 10.91 -43.88 -10.14
C LEU A 528 12.00 -42.98 -9.53
N GLU A 529 12.79 -42.33 -10.38
CA GLU A 529 13.86 -41.42 -9.96
C GLU A 529 13.56 -39.99 -10.39
N LYS A 530 13.80 -39.03 -9.48
CA LYS A 530 13.76 -37.60 -9.77
C LYS A 530 15.08 -37.17 -10.38
N ARG A 531 15.04 -36.64 -11.61
CA ARG A 531 16.23 -36.17 -12.33
C ARG A 531 16.05 -34.73 -12.78
N TRP A 532 17.11 -33.95 -12.66
CA TRP A 532 17.19 -32.59 -13.13
C TRP A 532 17.79 -32.54 -14.53
N ASN A 533 17.14 -31.81 -15.43
CA ASN A 533 17.54 -31.58 -16.81
C ASN A 533 17.83 -30.09 -17.04
N PHE A 534 18.77 -29.80 -17.95
CA PHE A 534 19.03 -28.44 -18.39
C PHE A 534 18.22 -28.11 -19.65
N CYS A 535 17.35 -27.10 -19.55
CA CYS A 535 16.38 -26.70 -20.58
C CYS A 535 16.60 -25.28 -21.10
N GLY A 536 17.67 -24.58 -20.70
CA GLY A 536 17.87 -23.16 -21.00
C GLY A 536 17.89 -22.78 -22.49
N PHE A 537 18.13 -23.73 -23.40
CA PHE A 537 18.16 -23.48 -24.86
C PHE A 537 16.90 -23.96 -25.60
N GLN A 538 15.94 -24.57 -24.92
CA GLN A 538 14.77 -25.17 -25.57
C GLN A 538 13.80 -24.13 -26.16
N GLY A 539 13.86 -22.88 -25.68
CA GLY A 539 13.11 -21.75 -26.24
C GLY A 539 13.74 -21.06 -27.47
N ILE A 540 14.99 -21.38 -27.83
CA ILE A 540 15.69 -20.74 -28.97
C ILE A 540 15.43 -21.49 -30.29
N LYS A 541 14.94 -22.74 -30.22
CA LYS A 541 14.68 -23.60 -31.40
C LYS A 541 13.32 -23.39 -32.05
N SER A 542 12.51 -22.46 -31.56
CA SER A 542 11.18 -22.13 -32.11
C SER A 542 11.12 -20.66 -32.54
N THR A 543 11.99 -20.27 -33.49
CA THR A 543 11.73 -19.13 -34.39
C THR A 543 12.12 -19.51 -35.80
#